data_AF-A0AAV0XYD9-F1
#
_entry.id   AF-A0AAV0XYD9-F1
#
_cell.length_a   1.000
_cell.length_b   1.000
_cell.length_c   1.000
_cell.angle_alpha   90.00
_cell.angle_beta   90.00
_cell.angle_gamma   90.00
#
_symmetry.space_group_name_H-M   'P 1'
#
loop_
_entity.id
_entity.type
_entity.pdbx_description
1 polymer ?
#
loop_
_entity_poly.entity_id
_entity_poly.type
_entity_poly.pdbx_seq_one_letter_code
_entity_poly.pdbx_strand_id
1 'polypeptide(L)'
;MDLICQYCNAMKFKGESAGICCSNGTVCIPNIDEPPEPMETLLESSTSISEYFLENINKYNNAFHMTSFGVAETIVENYMPTFKIRGQVSSII
;
A
#
# COMPACT_ATOMS: atom_id res chain seq x y z
N MET A 1 -8.44 -14.70 17.26
CA MET A 1 -7.14 -14.01 17.31
C MET A 1 -7.19 -13.23 18.62
N ASP A 2 -6.80 -13.87 19.73
CA ASP A 2 -7.33 -13.52 21.06
C ASP A 2 -6.26 -12.94 22.00
N LEU A 3 -5.02 -12.86 21.53
CA LEU A 3 -3.88 -12.40 22.31
C LEU A 3 -3.36 -11.11 21.69
N ILE A 4 -3.30 -10.03 22.45
CA ILE A 4 -2.75 -8.76 21.99
C ILE A 4 -1.32 -8.64 22.52
N CYS A 5 -0.38 -8.29 21.64
CA CYS A 5 1.00 -8.03 22.04
C CYS A 5 1.09 -6.75 22.87
N GLN A 6 1.73 -6.79 24.04
CA GLN A 6 1.86 -5.62 24.93
C GLN A 6 2.80 -4.53 24.40
N TYR A 7 3.67 -4.85 23.45
CA TYR A 7 4.66 -3.90 22.93
C TYR A 7 4.19 -3.15 21.68
N CYS A 8 3.41 -3.81 20.81
CA CYS A 8 3.01 -3.26 19.50
C CYS A 8 1.51 -3.35 19.24
N ASN A 9 0.72 -3.83 20.19
CA ASN A 9 -0.74 -4.03 20.07
C ASN A 9 -1.18 -4.94 18.91
N ALA A 10 -0.25 -5.65 18.27
CA ALA A 10 -0.58 -6.63 17.24
C ALA A 10 -1.43 -7.77 17.82
N MET A 11 -2.48 -8.15 17.10
CA MET A 11 -3.28 -9.33 17.41
C MET A 11 -2.51 -10.60 17.01
N LYS A 12 -2.52 -11.59 17.89
CA LYS A 12 -1.78 -12.85 17.76
C LYS A 12 -2.72 -14.05 17.79
N PHE A 13 -2.31 -15.11 17.12
CA PHE A 13 -2.92 -16.43 17.21
C PHE A 13 -2.43 -17.18 18.45
N LYS A 14 -3.26 -18.11 18.95
CA LYS A 14 -2.87 -19.01 20.04
C LYS A 14 -1.75 -19.94 19.55
N GLY A 15 -0.62 -19.94 20.25
CA GLY A 15 0.56 -20.74 19.89
C GLY A 15 1.65 -20.00 19.12
N GLU A 16 1.43 -18.74 18.70
CA GLU A 16 2.47 -17.94 18.07
C GLU A 16 3.56 -17.52 19.06
N SER A 17 4.82 -17.67 18.65
CA SER A 17 5.97 -17.25 19.44
C SER A 17 5.94 -15.74 19.74
N ALA A 18 6.56 -15.32 20.84
CA ALA A 18 6.61 -13.91 21.25
C ALA A 18 7.31 -13.01 20.20
N GLY A 19 8.17 -13.59 19.36
CA GLY A 19 8.98 -12.85 18.39
C GLY A 19 8.29 -12.46 17.09
N ILE A 20 7.15 -13.08 16.73
CA ILE A 20 6.55 -12.93 15.39
C ILE A 20 6.15 -11.48 15.05
N CYS A 21 5.60 -10.75 16.02
CA CYS A 21 5.08 -9.40 15.76
C CYS A 21 6.16 -8.32 15.83
N CYS A 22 6.85 -8.21 16.97
CA CYS A 22 7.79 -7.12 17.25
C CYS A 22 9.15 -7.63 17.78
N SER A 23 9.48 -8.90 17.53
CA SER A 23 10.66 -9.55 18.14
C SER A 23 10.71 -9.36 19.66
N ASN A 24 9.57 -9.57 20.33
CA ASN A 24 9.41 -9.39 21.77
C ASN A 24 9.79 -7.97 22.28
N GLY A 25 9.39 -6.93 21.53
CA GLY A 25 9.64 -5.52 21.88
C GLY A 25 10.97 -4.97 21.39
N THR A 26 11.77 -5.76 20.67
CA THR A 26 13.04 -5.31 20.07
C THR A 26 12.82 -4.41 18.86
N VAL A 27 11.71 -4.60 18.13
CA VAL A 27 11.34 -3.82 16.96
C VAL A 27 10.19 -2.88 17.32
N CYS A 28 10.42 -1.58 17.14
CA CYS A 28 9.36 -0.57 17.21
C CYS A 28 8.62 -0.54 15.87
N ILE A 29 7.35 -0.93 15.89
CA ILE A 29 6.48 -0.84 14.72
C ILE A 29 5.78 0.52 14.82
N PRO A 30 5.95 1.43 13.85
CA PRO A 30 5.22 2.68 13.84
C PRO A 30 3.72 2.39 13.74
N ASN A 31 2.90 3.23 14.38
CA ASN A 31 1.46 3.18 14.17
C ASN A 31 1.17 3.52 12.71
N ILE A 32 0.21 2.80 12.13
CA ILE A 32 -0.31 3.11 10.81
C ILE A 32 -1.22 4.33 11.00
N ASP A 33 -0.87 5.44 10.37
CA ASP A 33 -1.71 6.63 10.35
C ASP A 33 -3.03 6.32 9.62
N GLU A 34 -4.10 6.98 10.05
CA GLU A 34 -5.40 6.85 9.38
C GLU A 34 -5.30 7.32 7.92
N PRO A 35 -5.94 6.61 6.98
CA PRO A 35 -5.93 7.02 5.60
C PRO A 35 -6.55 8.42 5.45
N PRO A 36 -6.00 9.30 4.59
CA PRO A 36 -6.60 10.61 4.37
C PRO A 36 -7.92 10.51 3.58
N GLU A 37 -8.87 11.39 3.86
CA GLU A 37 -10.08 11.55 3.04
C GLU A 37 -9.72 11.89 1.57
N PRO A 38 -10.38 11.26 0.57
CA PRO A 38 -11.58 10.41 0.67
C PRO A 38 -11.31 8.90 0.84
N MET A 39 -10.06 8.47 1.07
CA MET A 39 -9.73 7.05 1.13
C MET A 39 -10.36 6.36 2.34
N GLU A 40 -10.42 7.03 3.48
CA GLU A 40 -11.07 6.52 4.69
C GLU A 40 -12.53 6.16 4.41
N THR A 41 -13.34 7.11 3.94
CA THR A 41 -14.74 6.86 3.52
C THR A 41 -14.88 5.74 2.49
N LEU A 42 -13.95 5.64 1.53
CA LEU A 42 -13.99 4.58 0.51
C LEU A 42 -13.68 3.19 1.05
N LEU A 43 -12.93 3.08 2.15
CA LEU A 43 -12.57 1.81 2.78
C LEU A 43 -13.59 1.34 3.82
N GLU A 44 -14.42 2.24 4.35
CA GLU A 44 -15.40 1.93 5.41
C GLU A 44 -16.57 1.04 4.98
N SER A 45 -16.78 0.79 3.67
CA SER A 45 -17.95 0.05 3.15
C SER A 45 -19.31 0.60 3.63
N SER A 46 -19.36 1.90 3.99
CA SER A 46 -20.53 2.54 4.60
C SER A 46 -21.55 3.06 3.58
N THR A 47 -21.14 3.20 2.32
CA THR A 47 -21.95 3.73 1.21
C THR A 47 -21.87 2.82 -0.02
N SER A 48 -22.87 2.89 -0.90
CA SER A 48 -22.85 2.17 -2.18
C SER A 48 -21.63 2.50 -3.04
N ILE A 49 -21.06 3.71 -2.87
CA ILE A 49 -19.82 4.12 -3.54
C ILE A 49 -18.63 3.34 -2.98
N SER A 50 -18.50 3.25 -1.66
CA SER A 50 -17.42 2.48 -1.02
C SER A 50 -17.51 0.98 -1.34
N GLU A 51 -18.71 0.40 -1.38
CA GLU A 51 -18.90 -1.00 -1.79
C GLU A 51 -18.43 -1.22 -3.23
N TYR A 52 -18.89 -0.38 -4.17
CA TYR A 52 -18.46 -0.46 -5.56
C TYR A 52 -16.95 -0.27 -5.72
N PHE A 53 -16.36 0.65 -4.96
CA PHE A 53 -14.92 0.89 -4.94
C PHE A 53 -14.16 -0.35 -4.49
N LEU A 54 -14.56 -0.96 -3.37
CA LEU A 54 -13.91 -2.15 -2.81
C LEU A 54 -14.04 -3.37 -3.73
N GLU A 55 -15.20 -3.57 -4.37
CA GLU A 55 -15.39 -4.64 -5.37
C GLU A 55 -14.46 -4.48 -6.58
N ASN A 56 -14.11 -3.25 -6.93
CA ASN A 56 -13.32 -2.93 -8.12
C ASN A 56 -11.92 -2.40 -7.79
N ILE A 57 -11.47 -2.55 -6.54
CA ILE A 57 -10.25 -1.94 -6.01
C ILE A 57 -9.00 -2.32 -6.80
N ASN A 58 -8.92 -3.57 -7.26
CA ASN A 58 -7.83 -4.04 -8.10
C ASN A 58 -7.80 -3.33 -9.45
N LYS A 59 -8.96 -3.01 -10.04
CA LYS A 59 -9.03 -2.27 -11.31
C LYS A 59 -8.55 -0.84 -11.12
N TYR A 60 -8.99 -0.19 -10.05
CA TYR A 60 -8.54 1.15 -9.68
C TYR A 60 -7.03 1.18 -9.44
N ASN A 61 -6.53 0.29 -8.58
CA ASN A 61 -5.10 0.19 -8.29
C ASN A 61 -4.28 -0.04 -9.54
N ASN A 62 -4.69 -0.94 -10.44
CA ASN A 62 -4.00 -1.18 -11.71
C ASN A 62 -4.06 0.04 -12.67
N ALA A 63 -5.17 0.77 -12.70
CA ALA A 63 -5.29 1.96 -13.52
C ALA A 63 -4.39 3.10 -13.02
N PHE A 64 -4.39 3.36 -11.71
CA PHE A 64 -3.55 4.40 -11.10
C PHE A 64 -2.08 4.00 -10.96
N HIS A 65 -1.79 2.71 -11.09
CA HIS A 65 -0.42 2.22 -11.20
C HIS A 65 0.35 2.83 -12.38
N MET A 66 -0.39 3.15 -13.44
CA MET A 66 0.16 3.72 -14.67
C MET A 66 0.30 5.25 -14.61
N THR A 67 0.03 5.90 -13.49
CA THR A 67 0.14 7.38 -13.40
C THR A 67 1.45 7.89 -12.82
N SER A 68 2.37 7.03 -12.38
CA SER A 68 3.72 7.43 -11.92
C SER A 68 4.77 7.50 -13.06
N PHE A 69 4.35 7.59 -14.31
CA PHE A 69 5.27 7.67 -15.45
C PHE A 69 5.88 9.07 -15.59
N GLY A 70 7.13 9.20 -15.15
CA GLY A 70 8.00 10.28 -15.60
C GLY A 70 8.67 9.88 -16.92
N VAL A 71 8.38 10.59 -18.00
CA VAL A 71 9.12 10.41 -19.27
C VAL A 71 10.43 11.19 -19.17
N ALA A 72 11.55 10.48 -19.14
CA ALA A 72 12.87 11.09 -19.32
C ALA A 72 13.29 10.90 -20.78
N GLU A 73 13.17 11.96 -21.58
CA GLU A 73 13.71 11.95 -22.94
C GLU A 73 15.24 11.88 -22.86
N THR A 74 15.83 10.88 -23.52
CA THR A 74 17.29 10.79 -23.65
C THR A 74 17.63 10.99 -25.12
N ILE A 75 18.03 12.20 -25.49
CA ILE A 75 18.54 12.51 -26.82
C ILE A 75 20.01 12.09 -26.85
N VAL A 76 20.34 11.09 -27.67
CA VAL A 76 21.72 10.68 -27.94
C VAL A 76 22.03 11.10 -29.37
N GLU A 77 22.99 12.01 -29.57
CA GLU A 77 23.40 12.41 -30.92
C GLU A 77 23.91 11.19 -31.71
N ASN A 78 23.51 11.10 -32.98
CA ASN A 78 23.72 9.97 -33.90
C ASN A 78 22.95 8.66 -33.63
N TYR A 79 21.99 8.62 -32.70
CA TYR A 79 21.13 7.44 -32.48
C TYR A 79 19.63 7.77 -32.60
N MET A 80 18.84 6.77 -32.97
CA MET A 80 17.38 6.88 -33.00
C MET A 80 16.86 7.21 -31.59
N PRO A 81 16.02 8.25 -31.41
CA PRO A 81 15.55 8.65 -30.09
C PRO A 81 14.80 7.47 -29.46
N THR A 82 15.36 6.95 -28.36
CA THR A 82 14.77 5.83 -27.62
C THR A 82 14.13 6.42 -26.37
N PHE A 83 12.79 6.41 -26.31
CA PHE A 83 12.08 6.79 -25.11
C PHE A 83 12.20 5.67 -24.07
N LYS A 84 12.93 5.91 -22.98
CA LYS A 84 12.96 4.99 -21.84
C LYS A 84 11.91 5.41 -20.84
N ILE A 85 10.83 4.64 -20.78
CA ILE A 85 9.79 4.81 -19.78
C ILE A 85 10.31 4.22 -18.46
N ARG A 86 10.49 5.05 -17.44
CA ARG A 86 10.77 4.63 -16.07
C ARG A 86 9.53 4.96 -15.23
N GLY A 87 8.95 3.96 -14.60
CA GLY A 87 7.83 4.13 -13.66
C GLY A 87 8.09 3.32 -12.40
N GLN A 88 7.71 3.87 -11.25
CA GLN A 88 7.69 3.12 -10.00
C GLN A 88 6.31 2.49 -9.84
N VAL A 89 6.30 1.17 -9.70
CA VAL A 89 5.14 0.35 -9.37
C VAL A 89 4.77 0.66 -7.91
N SER A 90 3.87 1.61 -7.67
CA SER A 90 3.30 1.88 -6.34
C SER A 90 1.83 1.45 -6.32
N SER A 91 1.51 0.46 -5.48
CA SER A 91 0.11 0.20 -5.13
C SER A 91 -0.36 1.30 -4.19
N ILE A 92 -1.58 1.80 -4.43
CA ILE A 92 -2.21 2.82 -3.58
C ILE A 92 -2.75 2.19 -2.29
N ILE A 93 -2.83 0.84 -2.25
CA ILE A 93 -3.27 0.02 -1.12
C ILE A 93 -2.35 -1.19 -1.00
#